data_AF-A0A968HLJ2-F1
#
_entry.id   AF-A0A968HLJ2-F1
#
_cell.length_a   1.000
_cell.length_b   1.000
_cell.length_c   1.000
_cell.angle_alpha   90.00
_cell.angle_beta   90.00
_cell.angle_gamma   90.00
#
_symmetry.space_group_name_H-M   'P 1'
#
loop_
_entity.id
_entity.type
_entity.pdbx_description
1 polymer ?
#
loop_
_entity_poly.entity_id
_entity_poly.type
_entity_poly.pdbx_seq_one_letter_code
_entity_poly.pdbx_strand_id
1 'polypeptide(L)'
;MTYKNTLHKTLPALPQRKRVAFAAACAERVRSLFETETEEDRDWFFDAIVFLWKFAYGHDISAEMIADMRAKVESFYDDLMEVEDYGYDASAVQCLRAALNAIHDPTTRSAKNAAAFAIDVAGLSSIRDEHIKLAQTEEETFQMKVLEVLRQWPGETIRMRTFKPVGWTDDDGWPDPQWFERLENDPSW
;
A
#
# COMPACT_ATOMS: atom_id res chain seq x y z
N MET A 1 -17.33 5.66 16.26
CA MET A 1 -16.25 6.58 15.79
C MET A 1 -16.15 6.39 14.28
N THR A 2 -16.11 7.45 13.46
CA THR A 2 -16.09 7.32 11.98
C THR A 2 -14.71 6.96 11.46
N TYR A 3 -14.61 6.29 10.29
CA TYR A 3 -13.35 5.92 9.63
C TYR A 3 -12.35 7.09 9.59
N LYS A 4 -12.77 8.23 9.02
CA LYS A 4 -11.95 9.45 8.92
C LYS A 4 -11.40 9.87 10.30
N ASN A 5 -12.23 9.89 11.33
CA ASN A 5 -11.80 10.26 12.68
C ASN A 5 -10.73 9.31 13.23
N THR A 6 -10.85 8.00 12.99
CA THR A 6 -9.84 7.03 13.44
C THR A 6 -8.54 7.18 12.67
N LEU A 7 -8.60 7.36 11.35
CA LEU A 7 -7.45 7.59 10.48
C LEU A 7 -6.67 8.85 10.93
N HIS A 8 -7.38 9.97 11.15
CA HIS A 8 -6.80 11.24 11.60
C HIS A 8 -6.15 11.17 12.98
N LYS A 9 -6.65 10.31 13.87
CA LYS A 9 -6.07 10.13 15.21
C LYS A 9 -4.93 9.13 15.24
N THR A 10 -5.04 8.04 14.49
CA THR A 10 -4.14 6.89 14.61
C THR A 10 -2.87 7.07 13.81
N LEU A 11 -2.97 7.45 12.53
CA LEU A 11 -1.80 7.56 11.66
C LEU A 11 -0.71 8.49 12.22
N PRO A 12 -1.02 9.69 12.75
CA PRO A 12 0.00 10.57 13.33
C PRO A 12 0.74 9.99 14.52
N ALA A 13 0.10 9.11 15.29
CA ALA A 13 0.71 8.45 16.45
C ALA A 13 1.63 7.29 16.06
N LEU A 14 1.57 6.82 14.80
CA LEU A 14 2.42 5.74 14.33
C LEU A 14 3.83 6.27 13.94
N PRO A 15 4.90 5.51 14.25
CA PRO A 15 6.23 5.75 13.70
C PRO A 15 6.23 5.74 12.17
N GLN A 16 7.17 6.47 11.56
CA GLN A 16 7.27 6.63 10.11
C GLN A 16 7.20 5.29 9.35
N ARG A 17 7.96 4.27 9.77
CA ARG A 17 7.96 2.95 9.14
C ARG A 17 6.57 2.30 9.10
N LYS A 18 5.80 2.43 10.18
CA LYS A 18 4.42 1.93 10.24
C LYS A 18 3.47 2.74 9.36
N ARG A 19 3.70 4.05 9.20
CA ARG A 19 2.95 4.87 8.26
C ARG A 19 3.24 4.50 6.80
N VAL A 20 4.50 4.16 6.50
CA VAL A 20 4.87 3.63 5.18
C VAL A 20 4.24 2.27 4.95
N ALA A 21 4.27 1.33 5.92
CA ALA A 21 3.57 0.05 5.80
C ALA A 21 2.06 0.22 5.55
N PHE A 22 1.42 1.15 6.26
CA PHE A 22 0.01 1.46 6.00
C PHE A 22 -0.22 1.91 4.55
N ALA A 23 0.62 2.82 4.05
CA ALA A 23 0.52 3.29 2.68
C ALA A 23 0.86 2.19 1.66
N ALA A 24 1.82 1.32 1.97
CA ALA A 24 2.17 0.15 1.17
C ALA A 24 1.00 -0.83 1.06
N ALA A 25 0.30 -1.10 2.17
CA ALA A 25 -0.90 -1.94 2.15
C ALA A 25 -2.03 -1.35 1.29
N CYS A 26 -2.20 -0.01 1.28
CA CYS A 26 -3.14 0.65 0.38
C CYS A 26 -2.73 0.47 -1.09
N ALA A 27 -1.44 0.64 -1.41
CA ALA A 27 -0.91 0.45 -2.76
C ALA A 27 -1.00 -1.03 -3.21
N GLU A 28 -0.76 -1.97 -2.30
CA GLU A 28 -0.89 -3.40 -2.57
C GLU A 28 -2.33 -3.80 -2.84
N ARG A 29 -3.28 -3.21 -2.12
CA ARG A 29 -4.71 -3.49 -2.31
C ARG A 29 -5.22 -3.09 -3.69
N VAL A 30 -4.71 -2.00 -4.25
CA VAL A 30 -5.04 -1.55 -5.61
C VAL A 30 -4.28 -2.30 -6.71
N ARG A 31 -3.27 -3.11 -6.37
CA ARG A 31 -2.48 -3.88 -7.34
C ARG A 31 -3.35 -4.77 -8.22
N SER A 32 -4.38 -5.42 -7.65
CA SER A 32 -5.27 -6.30 -8.43
C SER A 32 -6.16 -5.56 -9.42
N LEU A 33 -6.25 -4.24 -9.30
CA LEU A 33 -7.04 -3.36 -10.16
C LEU A 33 -6.15 -2.59 -11.15
N PHE A 34 -4.84 -2.86 -11.13
CA PHE A 34 -3.88 -2.33 -12.08
C PHE A 34 -3.83 -3.28 -13.28
N GLU A 35 -4.51 -2.92 -14.36
CA GLU A 35 -4.78 -3.78 -15.51
C GLU A 35 -4.04 -3.33 -16.78
N THR A 36 -2.75 -2.99 -16.64
CA THR A 36 -1.93 -2.60 -17.78
C THR A 36 -1.79 -3.73 -18.82
N GLU A 37 -1.62 -3.34 -20.07
CA GLU A 37 -1.48 -4.28 -21.18
C GLU A 37 -0.15 -5.06 -21.15
N THR A 38 0.90 -4.48 -20.56
CA THR A 38 2.24 -5.11 -20.51
C THR A 38 2.52 -5.81 -19.19
N GLU A 39 3.17 -6.97 -19.26
CA GLU A 39 3.65 -7.71 -18.09
C GLU A 39 4.76 -6.94 -17.35
N GLU A 40 5.62 -6.25 -18.10
CA GLU A 40 6.68 -5.38 -17.56
C GLU A 40 6.10 -4.30 -16.63
N ASP A 41 4.96 -3.71 -16.99
CA ASP A 41 4.31 -2.69 -16.19
C ASP A 41 3.79 -3.21 -14.85
N ARG A 42 3.17 -4.40 -14.87
CA ARG A 42 2.68 -5.07 -13.67
C ARG A 42 3.82 -5.48 -12.75
N ASP A 43 4.91 -5.99 -13.31
CA ASP A 43 6.09 -6.42 -12.57
C ASP A 43 6.75 -5.26 -11.83
N TRP A 44 6.96 -4.12 -12.50
CA TRP A 44 7.59 -2.99 -11.82
C TRP A 44 6.67 -2.37 -10.75
N PHE A 45 5.35 -2.35 -10.98
CA PHE A 45 4.39 -1.86 -9.99
C PHE A 45 4.46 -2.73 -8.72
N PHE A 46 4.55 -4.05 -8.90
CA PHE A 46 4.78 -4.98 -7.81
C PHE A 46 6.13 -4.75 -7.10
N ASP A 47 7.22 -4.57 -7.86
CA ASP A 47 8.54 -4.28 -7.30
C ASP A 47 8.55 -3.00 -6.45
N ALA A 48 7.79 -1.98 -6.84
CA ALA A 48 7.64 -0.74 -6.08
C ALA A 48 6.89 -0.95 -4.76
N ILE A 49 5.88 -1.82 -4.72
CA ILE A 49 5.20 -2.23 -3.49
C ILE A 49 6.17 -3.02 -2.59
N VAL A 50 6.92 -3.97 -3.15
CA VAL A 50 7.94 -4.73 -2.42
C VAL A 50 9.00 -3.80 -1.84
N PHE A 51 9.41 -2.77 -2.57
CA PHE A 51 10.34 -1.74 -2.11
C PHE A 51 9.79 -0.98 -0.89
N LEU A 52 8.51 -0.60 -0.89
CA LEU A 52 7.86 0.05 0.26
C LEU A 52 7.82 -0.85 1.49
N TRP A 53 7.53 -2.14 1.31
CA TRP A 53 7.57 -3.11 2.40
C TRP A 53 8.98 -3.28 2.96
N LYS A 54 10.00 -3.42 2.10
CA LYS A 54 11.41 -3.45 2.53
C LYS A 54 11.75 -2.23 3.40
N PHE A 55 11.32 -1.04 3.00
CA PHE A 55 11.51 0.16 3.81
C PHE A 55 10.83 0.06 5.18
N ALA A 56 9.57 -0.36 5.20
CA ALA A 56 8.78 -0.45 6.41
C ALA A 56 9.34 -1.49 7.40
N TYR A 57 9.83 -2.63 6.91
CA TYR A 57 10.53 -3.65 7.71
C TYR A 57 11.93 -3.21 8.17
N GLY A 58 12.43 -2.09 7.64
CA GLY A 58 13.70 -1.51 8.05
C GLY A 58 14.92 -2.10 7.36
N HIS A 59 14.75 -2.62 6.14
CA HIS A 59 15.87 -2.94 5.26
C HIS A 59 16.69 -1.69 4.98
N ASP A 60 17.98 -1.90 4.70
CA ASP A 60 18.87 -0.83 4.28
C ASP A 60 18.48 -0.41 2.86
N ILE A 61 17.94 0.80 2.74
CA ILE A 61 17.51 1.41 1.50
C ILE A 61 18.19 2.76 1.41
N SER A 62 19.02 2.93 0.37
CA SER A 62 19.76 4.16 0.15
C SER A 62 18.83 5.28 -0.35
N ALA A 63 19.27 6.53 -0.15
CA ALA A 63 18.58 7.69 -0.71
C ALA A 63 18.50 7.64 -2.25
N GLU A 64 19.51 7.06 -2.90
CA GLU A 64 19.56 6.86 -4.36
C GLU A 64 18.47 5.89 -4.81
N MET A 65 18.32 4.73 -4.16
CA MET A 65 17.26 3.77 -4.51
C MET A 65 15.86 4.38 -4.36
N ILE A 66 15.64 5.23 -3.36
CA ILE A 66 14.36 5.95 -3.19
C ILE A 66 14.16 6.97 -4.31
N ALA A 67 15.21 7.70 -4.69
CA ALA A 67 15.15 8.68 -5.76
C ALA A 67 14.84 8.01 -7.11
N ASP A 68 15.51 6.92 -7.43
CA ASP A 68 15.30 6.14 -8.64
C ASP A 68 13.88 5.58 -8.72
N MET A 69 13.41 4.98 -7.63
CA MET A 69 12.04 4.45 -7.57
C MET A 69 11.00 5.56 -7.75
N ARG A 70 11.20 6.72 -7.13
CA ARG A 70 10.29 7.87 -7.31
C ARG A 70 10.31 8.39 -8.75
N ALA A 71 11.49 8.50 -9.37
CA ALA A 71 11.62 8.93 -10.75
C ALA A 71 10.90 7.97 -11.70
N LYS A 72 11.03 6.66 -11.47
CA LYS A 72 10.33 5.63 -12.26
C LYS A 72 8.80 5.76 -12.14
N VAL A 73 8.28 5.90 -10.91
CA VAL A 73 6.83 6.07 -10.69
C VAL A 73 6.30 7.37 -11.29
N GLU A 74 7.08 8.46 -11.22
CA GLU A 74 6.67 9.74 -11.82
C GLU A 74 6.63 9.65 -13.34
N SER A 75 7.67 9.09 -13.97
CA SER A 75 7.72 8.90 -15.43
C SER A 75 6.53 8.09 -15.93
N PHE A 76 6.22 6.97 -15.26
CA PHE A 76 5.10 6.14 -15.66
C PHE A 76 3.75 6.83 -15.46
N TYR A 77 3.61 7.60 -14.38
CA TYR A 77 2.39 8.39 -14.16
C TYR A 77 2.19 9.43 -15.27
N ASP A 78 3.25 10.12 -15.67
CA ASP A 78 3.20 11.10 -16.75
C ASP A 78 2.79 10.42 -18.07
N ASP A 79 3.36 9.25 -18.39
CA ASP A 79 2.99 8.46 -19.57
C ASP A 79 1.50 8.08 -19.57
N LEU A 80 0.95 7.65 -18.42
CA LEU A 80 -0.48 7.32 -18.30
C LEU A 80 -1.39 8.53 -18.50
N MET A 81 -0.97 9.71 -18.04
CA MET A 81 -1.76 10.94 -18.16
C MET A 81 -1.83 11.47 -19.59
N GLU A 82 -0.95 11.01 -20.48
CA GLU A 82 -1.00 11.33 -21.91
C GLU A 82 -2.04 10.49 -22.68
N VAL A 83 -2.61 9.45 -22.08
CA VAL A 83 -3.56 8.53 -22.73
C VAL A 83 -4.96 8.65 -22.12
N GLU A 84 -5.98 8.88 -22.95
CA GLU A 84 -7.34 9.28 -22.52
C GLU A 84 -8.13 8.22 -21.72
N ASP A 85 -7.74 6.94 -21.73
CA ASP A 85 -8.56 5.81 -21.21
C ASP A 85 -8.03 5.10 -19.93
N TYR A 86 -6.94 5.58 -19.32
CA TYR A 86 -6.27 4.88 -18.19
C TYR A 86 -6.68 5.35 -16.78
N GLY A 87 -7.94 5.70 -16.58
CA GLY A 87 -8.40 6.35 -15.33
C GLY A 87 -8.17 5.56 -14.03
N TYR A 88 -8.31 4.23 -14.08
CA TYR A 88 -8.08 3.35 -12.92
C TYR A 88 -6.59 3.11 -12.66
N ASP A 89 -5.80 2.87 -13.71
CA ASP A 89 -4.35 2.67 -13.61
C ASP A 89 -3.63 3.94 -13.14
N ALA A 90 -4.02 5.11 -13.65
CA ALA A 90 -3.49 6.38 -13.19
C ALA A 90 -3.78 6.60 -11.70
N SER A 91 -4.96 6.20 -11.24
CA SER A 91 -5.35 6.28 -9.82
C SER A 91 -4.57 5.28 -8.94
N ALA A 92 -4.31 4.07 -9.44
CA ALA A 92 -3.48 3.07 -8.76
C ALA A 92 -2.01 3.53 -8.65
N VAL A 93 -1.44 4.08 -9.73
CA VAL A 93 -0.10 4.67 -9.74
C VAL A 93 -0.02 5.88 -8.83
N GLN A 94 -1.07 6.71 -8.78
CA GLN A 94 -1.14 7.83 -7.85
C GLN A 94 -1.19 7.37 -6.38
N CYS A 95 -1.85 6.24 -6.09
CA CYS A 95 -1.79 5.59 -4.77
C CYS A 95 -0.36 5.17 -4.42
N LEU A 96 0.33 4.48 -5.35
CA LEU A 96 1.72 4.06 -5.19
C LEU A 96 2.68 5.24 -4.99
N ARG A 97 2.51 6.31 -5.76
CA ARG A 97 3.27 7.57 -5.64
C ARG A 97 3.07 8.22 -4.27
N ALA A 98 1.84 8.25 -3.77
CA ALA A 98 1.55 8.74 -2.42
C ALA A 98 2.20 7.85 -1.35
N ALA A 99 2.24 6.53 -1.55
CA ALA A 99 2.92 5.61 -0.65
C ALA A 99 4.44 5.81 -0.63
N LEU A 100 5.09 6.00 -1.79
CA LEU A 100 6.52 6.36 -1.86
C LEU A 100 6.81 7.69 -1.19
N ASN A 101 5.97 8.70 -1.38
CA ASN A 101 6.12 9.99 -0.70
C ASN A 101 5.98 9.87 0.83
N ALA A 102 5.36 8.82 1.36
CA ALA A 102 5.29 8.59 2.81
C ALA A 102 6.66 8.25 3.43
N ILE A 103 7.63 7.79 2.63
CA ILE A 103 9.02 7.56 3.07
C ILE A 103 9.66 8.84 3.58
N HIS A 104 9.32 10.00 3.01
CA HIS A 104 9.92 11.29 3.39
C HIS A 104 8.96 12.23 4.12
N ASP A 105 7.71 11.83 4.32
CA ASP A 105 6.70 12.72 4.91
C ASP A 105 6.67 12.65 6.45
N PRO A 106 7.01 13.75 7.14
CA PRO A 106 6.92 13.81 8.59
C PRO A 106 5.47 13.96 9.09
N THR A 107 4.53 14.38 8.23
CA THR A 107 3.21 14.91 8.62
C THR A 107 2.02 13.96 8.42
N THR A 108 2.22 12.74 7.92
CA THR A 108 1.18 11.72 7.59
C THR A 108 0.30 12.01 6.39
N ARG A 109 0.48 13.17 5.75
CA ARG A 109 -0.27 13.58 4.56
C ARG A 109 -0.15 12.55 3.44
N SER A 110 1.06 12.08 3.14
CA SER A 110 1.28 11.14 2.03
C SER A 110 0.61 9.78 2.30
N ALA A 111 0.67 9.28 3.54
CA ALA A 111 0.00 8.04 3.91
C ALA A 111 -1.53 8.15 3.85
N LYS A 112 -2.09 9.31 4.24
CA LYS A 112 -3.53 9.59 4.09
C LYS A 112 -3.95 9.71 2.63
N ASN A 113 -3.11 10.31 1.80
CA ASN A 113 -3.37 10.41 0.36
C ASN A 113 -3.39 9.02 -0.28
N ALA A 114 -2.45 8.12 0.07
CA ALA A 114 -2.48 6.74 -0.41
C ALA A 114 -3.80 6.03 -0.04
N ALA A 115 -4.26 6.22 1.20
CA ALA A 115 -5.55 5.70 1.68
C ALA A 115 -6.74 6.23 0.86
N ALA A 116 -6.74 7.55 0.56
CA ALA A 116 -7.78 8.18 -0.22
C ALA A 116 -7.79 7.68 -1.67
N PHE A 117 -6.62 7.57 -2.31
CA PHE A 117 -6.52 7.03 -3.66
C PHE A 117 -6.95 5.57 -3.73
N ALA A 118 -6.66 4.75 -2.72
CA ALA A 118 -7.14 3.37 -2.69
C ALA A 118 -8.68 3.29 -2.63
N ILE A 119 -9.32 4.18 -1.85
CA ILE A 119 -10.80 4.30 -1.83
C ILE A 119 -11.33 4.75 -3.19
N ASP A 120 -10.66 5.70 -3.85
CA ASP A 120 -11.06 6.17 -5.17
C ASP A 120 -10.97 5.04 -6.21
N VAL A 121 -9.87 4.28 -6.23
CA VAL A 121 -9.68 3.12 -7.11
C VAL A 121 -10.75 2.05 -6.88
N ALA A 122 -11.05 1.71 -5.61
CA ALA A 122 -12.12 0.77 -5.27
C ALA A 122 -13.50 1.25 -5.73
N GLY A 123 -13.72 2.57 -5.75
CA GLY A 123 -14.92 3.16 -6.32
C GLY A 123 -14.98 3.03 -7.84
N LEU A 124 -13.87 3.29 -8.52
CA LEU A 124 -13.78 3.26 -9.99
C LEU A 124 -13.97 1.85 -10.58
N SER A 125 -13.68 0.79 -9.83
CA SER A 125 -13.89 -0.60 -10.28
C SER A 125 -15.37 -1.00 -10.36
N SER A 126 -16.32 -0.11 -10.04
CA SER A 126 -17.76 -0.41 -10.00
C SER A 126 -18.57 0.48 -10.96
N ILE A 127 -19.42 -0.16 -11.79
CA ILE A 127 -20.27 0.53 -12.79
C ILE A 127 -21.57 1.10 -12.18
N ARG A 128 -21.99 0.63 -10.99
CA ARG A 128 -23.24 1.05 -10.32
C ARG A 128 -22.96 1.77 -9.01
N ASP A 129 -23.63 2.88 -8.76
CA ASP A 129 -23.50 3.70 -7.54
C ASP A 129 -23.59 2.90 -6.22
N GLU A 130 -24.45 1.88 -6.18
CA GLU A 130 -24.61 1.00 -5.01
C GLU A 130 -23.39 0.11 -4.77
N HIS A 131 -22.72 -0.34 -5.84
CA HIS A 131 -21.49 -1.13 -5.76
C HIS A 131 -20.27 -0.24 -5.49
N ILE A 132 -20.25 1.01 -6.00
CA ILE A 132 -19.22 2.00 -5.67
C ILE A 132 -19.15 2.21 -4.16
N LYS A 133 -20.29 2.48 -3.52
CA LYS A 133 -20.34 2.70 -2.06
C LYS A 133 -19.94 1.47 -1.27
N LEU A 134 -20.34 0.28 -1.73
CA LEU A 134 -19.97 -0.97 -1.10
C LEU A 134 -18.45 -1.18 -1.15
N ALA A 135 -17.85 -1.09 -2.33
CA ALA A 135 -16.41 -1.26 -2.52
C ALA A 135 -15.59 -0.24 -1.70
N GLN A 136 -16.03 1.04 -1.67
CA GLN A 136 -15.40 2.05 -0.83
C GLN A 136 -15.49 1.74 0.67
N THR A 137 -16.62 1.17 1.12
CA THR A 137 -16.82 0.78 2.53
C THR A 137 -15.97 -0.44 2.90
N GLU A 138 -15.84 -1.40 1.98
CA GLU A 138 -14.95 -2.55 2.14
C GLU A 138 -13.49 -2.11 2.23
N GLU A 139 -13.08 -1.14 1.40
CA GLU A 139 -11.75 -0.53 1.46
C GLU A 139 -11.50 0.22 2.77
N GLU A 140 -12.45 1.03 3.25
CA GLU A 140 -12.35 1.68 4.56
C GLU A 140 -12.21 0.63 5.69
N THR A 141 -12.93 -0.49 5.59
CA THR A 141 -12.86 -1.59 6.57
C THR A 141 -11.50 -2.28 6.54
N PHE A 142 -10.97 -2.57 5.35
CA PHE A 142 -9.63 -3.12 5.16
C PHE A 142 -8.56 -2.23 5.80
N GLN A 143 -8.58 -0.92 5.50
CA GLN A 143 -7.61 0.02 6.04
C GLN A 143 -7.66 0.11 7.58
N MET A 144 -8.85 -0.02 8.17
CA MET A 144 -9.00 -0.09 9.62
C MET A 144 -8.35 -1.35 10.22
N LYS A 145 -8.53 -2.51 9.58
CA LYS A 145 -7.85 -3.76 9.99
C LYS A 145 -6.33 -3.62 9.88
N VAL A 146 -5.82 -3.02 8.81
CA VAL A 146 -4.38 -2.75 8.65
C VAL A 146 -3.85 -1.89 9.81
N LEU A 147 -4.57 -0.83 10.20
CA LEU A 147 -4.17 -0.01 11.35
C LEU A 147 -4.14 -0.80 12.67
N GLU A 148 -5.07 -1.72 12.87
CA GLU A 148 -5.10 -2.60 14.05
C GLU A 148 -3.89 -3.53 14.08
N VAL A 149 -3.57 -4.18 12.96
CA VAL A 149 -2.38 -5.02 12.80
C VAL A 149 -1.10 -4.22 13.06
N LEU A 150 -0.99 -3.03 12.45
CA LEU A 150 0.21 -2.19 12.59
C LEU A 150 0.41 -1.69 14.03
N ARG A 151 -0.65 -1.49 14.82
CA ARG A 151 -0.50 -1.16 16.24
C ARG A 151 0.19 -2.27 17.02
N GLN A 152 -0.11 -3.51 16.68
CA GLN A 152 0.46 -4.70 17.32
C GLN A 152 1.82 -5.08 16.74
N TRP A 153 2.16 -4.62 15.54
CA TRP A 153 3.43 -4.92 14.89
C TRP A 153 4.62 -4.48 15.76
N PRO A 154 5.50 -5.39 16.21
CA PRO A 154 6.69 -5.06 16.99
C PRO A 154 7.70 -4.35 16.08
N GLY A 155 7.57 -3.03 15.96
CA GLY A 155 8.37 -2.18 15.06
C GLY A 155 9.87 -2.07 15.40
N GLU A 156 10.43 -3.03 16.13
CA GLU A 156 11.86 -3.12 16.36
C GLU A 156 12.48 -4.03 15.30
N THR A 157 13.58 -3.54 14.73
CA THR A 157 14.46 -4.20 13.78
C THR A 157 14.43 -5.72 13.92
N ILE A 158 13.61 -6.38 13.11
CA ILE A 158 13.78 -7.80 12.87
C ILE A 158 15.12 -7.91 12.15
N ARG A 159 16.20 -8.12 12.91
CA ARG A 159 17.36 -8.78 12.33
C ARG A 159 16.82 -10.12 11.86
N MET A 160 16.63 -10.29 10.55
CA MET A 160 16.07 -11.51 9.93
C MET A 160 16.86 -12.79 10.22
N ARG A 161 17.79 -12.80 11.18
CA ARG A 161 18.45 -14.03 11.64
C ARG A 161 17.63 -14.80 12.68
N THR A 162 16.58 -14.24 13.30
CA THR A 162 15.89 -14.97 14.39
C THR A 162 14.39 -14.76 14.54
N PHE A 163 13.72 -13.96 13.71
CA PHE A 163 12.26 -13.88 13.74
C PHE A 163 11.71 -14.64 12.51
N LYS A 164 11.27 -15.88 12.71
CA LYS A 164 10.28 -16.54 11.85
C LYS A 164 8.92 -16.37 12.54
N PRO A 165 8.17 -15.28 12.28
CA PRO A 165 6.76 -15.28 12.64
C PRO A 165 6.11 -16.39 11.82
N VAL A 166 5.58 -17.40 12.52
CA VAL A 166 4.91 -18.54 11.88
C VAL A 166 3.82 -18.00 10.95
N GLY A 167 4.04 -18.12 9.64
CA GLY A 167 3.05 -17.79 8.60
C GLY A 167 3.12 -16.39 7.95
N TRP A 168 4.18 -15.59 8.16
CA TRP A 168 4.29 -14.22 7.60
C TRP A 168 5.40 -14.06 6.56
N THR A 169 6.34 -14.99 6.54
CA THR A 169 7.43 -15.01 5.58
C THR A 169 7.62 -16.41 5.02
N ASP A 170 8.04 -16.52 3.77
CA ASP A 170 8.51 -17.78 3.22
C ASP A 170 9.81 -18.25 3.91
N ASP A 171 10.33 -19.40 3.48
CA ASP A 171 11.51 -20.00 4.09
C ASP A 171 12.79 -19.18 3.91
N ASP A 172 12.79 -18.23 2.98
CA ASP A 172 13.88 -17.30 2.68
C ASP A 172 13.76 -15.97 3.47
N GLY A 173 12.70 -15.82 4.28
CA GLY A 173 12.46 -14.62 5.08
C GLY A 173 11.79 -13.49 4.30
N TRP A 174 11.28 -13.75 3.09
CA TRP A 174 10.49 -12.79 2.32
C TRP A 174 9.05 -12.77 2.81
N PRO A 175 8.35 -11.62 2.82
CA PRO A 175 6.91 -11.58 3.08
C PRO A 175 6.19 -12.60 2.19
N ASP A 176 5.49 -13.55 2.82
CA ASP A 176 4.80 -14.63 2.10
C ASP A 176 3.65 -14.01 1.30
N PRO A 177 3.67 -13.97 -0.06
CA PRO A 177 2.67 -13.25 -0.86
C PRO A 177 1.21 -13.66 -0.58
N GLN A 178 0.99 -14.82 0.05
CA GLN A 178 -0.33 -15.33 0.45
C GLN A 178 -0.78 -14.85 1.84
N TRP A 179 -0.02 -13.99 2.51
CA TRP A 179 -0.45 -13.38 3.78
C TRP A 179 -1.70 -12.50 3.56
N PHE A 180 -1.81 -11.89 2.38
CA PHE A 180 -3.00 -11.17 1.93
C PHE A 180 -4.23 -12.09 1.79
N GLU A 181 -4.09 -13.25 1.14
CA GLU A 181 -5.17 -14.23 0.99
C GLU A 181 -5.64 -14.78 2.35
N ARG A 182 -4.75 -14.87 3.35
CA ARG A 182 -5.11 -15.30 4.72
C ARG A 182 -5.91 -14.26 5.49
N LEU A 183 -5.66 -12.97 5.29
CA LEU A 183 -6.47 -11.89 5.89
C LEU A 183 -7.88 -11.80 5.30
N GLU A 184 -8.05 -12.15 4.03
CA GLU A 184 -9.36 -12.16 3.37
C GLU A 184 -10.18 -13.41 3.73
N ASN A 185 -9.53 -14.56 3.98
CA ASN A 185 -10.21 -15.85 4.11
C ASN A 185 -10.36 -16.42 5.53
N ASP A 186 -9.82 -15.77 6.57
CA ASP A 186 -9.93 -16.28 7.94
C ASP A 186 -10.90 -15.47 8.83
N PRO A 187 -12.08 -16.02 9.16
CA PRO A 187 -13.07 -15.36 10.02
C PRO A 187 -12.79 -15.50 11.53
N SER A 188 -11.68 -16.12 11.95
CA SER A 188 -11.43 -16.52 13.35
C SER A 188 -10.29 -15.79 14.08
N TRP A 189 -9.71 -14.74 13.50
CA TRP A 189 -8.66 -13.91 14.14
C TRP A 189 -9.21 -12.67 14.84
#